data_AF-A0A485A1V1-F1
#
_entry.id   AF-A0A485A1V1-F1
#
_cell.length_a   1.000
_cell.length_b   1.000
_cell.length_c   1.000
_cell.angle_alpha   90.00
_cell.angle_beta   90.00
_cell.angle_gamma   90.00
#
_symmetry.space_group_name_H-M   'P 1'
#
loop_
_entity.id
_entity.type
_entity.pdbx_description
1 polymer ?
#
loop_
_entity_poly.entity_id
_entity_poly.type
_entity_poly.pdbx_seq_one_letter_code
_entity_poly.pdbx_strand_id
1 'polypeptide(L)' 'MQDDAEWITRFQTLWAQHRDAQIGTRELVKAVLSVTSHWEQDLTQVNGLVEQVTRDLDAILLRGMREAVKPLC' A
#
# COMPACT_ATOMS: atom_id res chain seq x y z
N MET A 1 -12.47 -18.14 -4.40
CA MET A 1 -11.29 -17.28 -4.54
C MET A 1 -11.50 -16.42 -5.78
N GLN A 2 -12.47 -15.50 -5.71
CA GLN A 2 -12.74 -14.46 -6.71
C GLN A 2 -12.34 -13.08 -6.18
N ASP A 3 -12.12 -12.98 -4.85
CA ASP A 3 -11.71 -11.78 -4.13
C ASP A 3 -10.40 -11.18 -4.67
N ASP A 4 -9.53 -12.02 -5.24
CA ASP A 4 -8.28 -11.57 -5.85
C ASP A 4 -8.50 -10.69 -7.10
N ALA A 5 -9.56 -10.90 -7.88
CA ALA A 5 -9.75 -10.17 -9.14
C ALA A 5 -10.18 -8.71 -8.92
N GLU A 6 -11.10 -8.49 -7.98
CA GLU A 6 -11.53 -7.15 -7.58
C GLU A 6 -10.37 -6.41 -6.90
N TRP A 7 -9.63 -7.12 -6.04
CA TRP A 7 -8.46 -6.59 -5.37
C TRP A 7 -7.37 -6.16 -6.35
N ILE A 8 -7.00 -7.01 -7.31
CA ILE A 8 -6.01 -6.68 -8.35
C ILE A 8 -6.45 -5.44 -9.14
N THR A 9 -7.71 -5.36 -9.55
CA THR A 9 -8.24 -4.21 -10.30
C THR A 9 -8.17 -2.91 -9.50
N ARG A 10 -8.51 -2.98 -8.20
CA ARG A 10 -8.43 -1.85 -7.27
C ARG A 10 -6.98 -1.41 -7.07
N PHE A 11 -6.05 -2.35 -6.90
CA PHE A 11 -4.62 -2.07 -6.79
C PHE A 11 -4.08 -1.39 -8.03
N GLN A 12 -4.39 -1.93 -9.21
CA GLN A 12 -3.97 -1.34 -10.47
C GLN A 12 -4.45 0.11 -10.60
N THR A 13 -5.69 0.37 -10.21
CA THR A 13 -6.28 1.73 -10.24
C THR A 13 -5.58 2.67 -9.26
N LEU A 14 -5.41 2.23 -8.01
CA LEU A 14 -4.75 3.00 -6.95
C LEU A 14 -3.29 3.30 -7.29
N TRP A 15 -2.56 2.33 -7.83
CA TRP A 15 -1.19 2.50 -8.30
C TRP A 15 -1.09 3.42 -9.52
N ALA A 16 -2.06 3.37 -10.45
CA ALA A 16 -2.12 4.31 -11.57
C ALA A 16 -2.29 5.75 -11.06
N GLN A 17 -3.20 5.97 -10.11
CA GLN A 17 -3.39 7.29 -9.48
C GLN A 17 -2.14 7.79 -8.75
N HIS A 18 -1.42 6.91 -8.04
CA HIS A 18 -0.16 7.25 -7.38
C HIS A 18 0.92 7.63 -8.40
N ARG A 19 1.05 6.86 -9.49
CA ARG A 19 1.98 7.14 -10.59
C ARG A 19 1.67 8.46 -11.30
N ASP A 20 0.40 8.78 -11.45
CA ASP A 20 -0.08 10.04 -12.05
C ASP A 20 -0.05 11.23 -11.06
N ALA A 21 0.59 11.04 -9.89
CA ALA A 21 0.70 12.00 -8.80
C ALA A 21 -0.65 12.56 -8.30
N GLN A 22 -1.74 11.83 -8.51
CA GLN A 22 -3.08 12.18 -8.05
C GLN A 22 -3.25 11.91 -6.55
N ILE A 23 -2.56 10.88 -6.04
CA ILE A 23 -2.56 10.51 -4.62
C ILE A 23 -1.12 10.30 -4.13
N GLY A 24 -0.87 10.60 -2.87
CA GLY A 24 0.42 10.30 -2.22
C GLY A 24 0.53 8.84 -1.78
N THR A 25 1.73 8.43 -1.39
CA THR A 25 2.00 7.06 -0.90
C THR A 25 1.18 6.76 0.37
N ARG A 26 0.97 7.75 1.24
CA ARG A 26 0.16 7.60 2.45
C ARG A 26 -1.31 7.34 2.11
N GLU A 27 -1.87 8.07 1.15
CA GLU A 27 -3.24 7.91 0.66
C GLU A 27 -3.43 6.54 0.01
N LEU A 28 -2.47 6.10 -0.80
CA LEU A 28 -2.42 4.77 -1.39
C LEU A 28 -2.50 3.68 -0.31
N VAL A 29 -1.60 3.75 0.68
CA VAL A 29 -1.53 2.78 1.79
C VAL A 29 -2.81 2.80 2.62
N LYS A 30 -3.34 3.97 2.94
CA LYS A 30 -4.60 4.10 3.69
C LYS A 30 -5.78 3.51 2.92
N ALA A 31 -5.85 3.73 1.61
CA ALA A 31 -6.92 3.20 0.74
C ALA A 31 -6.88 1.68 0.59
N VAL A 32 -5.70 1.06 0.75
CA VAL A 32 -5.49 -0.39 0.75
C VAL A 32 -5.79 -1.00 2.12
N LEU A 33 -5.26 -0.41 3.19
CA LEU A 33 -5.41 -0.95 4.55
C LEU A 33 -6.82 -0.79 5.12
N SER A 34 -7.62 0.13 4.59
CA SER A 34 -9.03 0.34 4.99
C SER A 34 -10.01 -0.63 4.34
N VAL A 35 -9.55 -1.54 3.48
CA VAL A 35 -10.43 -2.49 2.77
C VAL A 35 -10.79 -3.66 3.68
N THR A 36 -11.86 -3.47 4.45
CA THR A 36 -12.39 -4.48 5.37
C THR A 36 -12.86 -5.75 4.67
N SER A 37 -13.27 -5.69 3.40
CA SER A 37 -13.64 -6.89 2.64
C SER A 37 -12.44 -7.82 2.38
N HIS A 38 -11.23 -7.26 2.31
CA HIS A 38 -10.00 -8.03 2.09
C HIS A 38 -9.34 -8.45 3.40
N TRP A 39 -9.38 -7.58 4.41
CA TRP A 39 -8.69 -7.80 5.68
C TRP A 39 -9.61 -8.27 6.82
N GLU A 40 -10.92 -8.38 6.58
CA GLU A 40 -12.00 -8.60 7.57
C GLU A 40 -12.12 -7.50 8.65
N GLN A 41 -11.15 -6.59 8.73
CA GLN A 41 -11.07 -5.47 9.65
C GLN A 41 -10.41 -4.27 8.98
N ASP A 42 -10.62 -3.08 9.54
CA ASP A 42 -9.92 -1.88 9.08
C ASP A 42 -8.53 -1.82 9.72
N LEU A 43 -7.51 -2.16 8.94
CA LEU A 43 -6.12 -2.14 9.41
C LEU A 43 -5.63 -0.72 9.67
N THR A 44 -6.30 0.32 9.19
CA THR A 44 -5.94 1.71 9.53
C THR A 44 -6.22 2.06 11.00
N GLN A 45 -7.01 1.23 11.70
CA GLN A 45 -7.22 1.33 13.15
C GLN A 45 -6.01 0.84 13.95
N VAL A 46 -5.09 0.08 13.33
CA VAL A 46 -3.85 -0.35 13.98
C VAL A 46 -2.90 0.84 14.06
N ASN A 47 -2.66 1.30 15.30
CA ASN A 47 -1.84 2.47 15.55
C ASN A 47 -0.42 2.29 14.97
N GLY A 48 0.02 3.27 14.18
CA GLY A 48 1.34 3.27 13.54
C GLY A 48 1.47 2.38 12.29
N LEU A 49 0.49 1.54 11.94
CA LEU A 49 0.60 0.63 10.81
C LEU A 49 0.64 1.37 9.47
N VAL A 50 -0.28 2.32 9.25
CA VAL A 50 -0.31 3.14 8.02
C VAL A 50 1.01 3.88 7.83
N GLU A 51 1.57 4.41 8.91
CA GLU A 51 2.82 5.16 8.88
C GLU A 51 4.02 4.27 8.58
N GLN A 52 4.07 3.09 9.18
CA GLN A 52 5.13 2.11 8.92
C GLN A 52 5.10 1.66 7.46
N VAL A 53 3.93 1.22 6.98
CA VAL A 53 3.76 0.75 5.60
C VAL A 53 4.03 1.87 4.59
N THR A 54 3.64 3.12 4.88
CA THR A 54 3.98 4.28 4.04
C THR A 54 5.49 4.47 3.94
N ARG A 55 6.21 4.45 5.08
CA ARG A 55 7.67 4.59 5.10
C ARG A 55 8.37 3.49 4.33
N ASP A 56 7.94 2.24 4.52
CA ASP A 56 8.52 1.09 3.84
C ASP A 56 8.27 1.16 2.33
N LEU A 57 7.06 1.55 1.93
CA LEU A 57 6.70 1.71 0.52
C LEU A 57 7.43 2.88 -0.14
N ASP A 58 7.53 4.03 0.53
CA ASP A 58 8.34 5.15 0.07
C ASP A 58 9.81 4.76 -0.08
N ALA A 59 10.37 3.98 0.85
CA ALA A 59 11.74 3.49 0.75
C ALA A 59 11.93 2.56 -0.48
N ILE A 60 10.95 1.70 -0.79
CA ILE A 60 10.93 0.85 -1.98
C ILE A 60 10.87 1.70 -3.26
N LEU A 61 10.02 2.72 -3.28
CA LEU A 61 9.78 3.56 -4.44
C LEU A 61 10.94 4.52 -4.73
N LEU A 62 11.49 5.17 -3.70
CA LEU A 62 12.61 6.12 -3.83
C LEU A 62 13.92 5.45 -4.20
N ARG A 63 14.19 4.26 -3.67
CA ARG A 63 15.50 3.64 -3.80
C ARG A 63 15.55 2.51 -4.85
N GLY A 64 14.40 2.14 -5.39
CA GLY A 64 14.24 0.90 -6.14
C GLY A 64 14.37 -0.33 -5.23
N MET A 65 13.77 -1.44 -5.65
CA MET A 65 13.65 -2.70 -4.91
C MET A 65 14.96 -3.24 -4.28
N ARG A 66 16.14 -2.82 -4.78
CA ARG A 66 17.47 -3.27 -4.30
C ARG A 66 17.95 -2.64 -2.99
N GLU A 67 17.53 -1.45 -2.62
CA GLU A 67 17.99 -0.80 -1.38
C GLU A 67 17.03 -0.99 -0.20
N ALA A 68 15.74 -1.23 -0.47
CA ALA A 68 14.73 -1.45 0.57
C ALA A 68 14.84 -2.82 1.27
N VAL A 69 15.56 -3.77 0.67
CA VAL A 69 15.80 -5.12 1.25
C VAL A 69 17.05 -5.15 2.14
N LYS A 70 17.92 -4.12 2.10
CA LYS A 70 19.12 -4.06 2.94
C LYS A 70 18.89 -4.14 4.46
N PRO A 71 17.81 -3.58 5.05
CA PRO A 71 17.57 -3.71 6.49
C PRO A 71 16.92 -5.05 6.90
N LEU A 72 16.59 -5.93 5.95
CA LEU A 72 16.00 -7.25 6.20
C LEU A 72 17.04 -8.39 6.16
N CYS A 73 18.34 -8.06 6.11
CA CYS A 73 19.46 -8.99 6.18
C CYS A 73 20.32 -8.74 7.42
#